data_AF-A0A8A1LZ27-F1
#
_entry.id   AF-A0A8A1LZ27-F1
#
_cell.length_a   1.000
_cell.length_b   1.000
_cell.length_c   1.000
_cell.angle_alpha   90.00
_cell.angle_beta   90.00
_cell.angle_gamma   90.00
#
_symmetry.space_group_name_H-M   'P 1'
#
loop_
_entity.id
_entity.type
_entity.pdbx_description
1 polymer ?
#
loop_
_entity_poly.entity_id
_entity_poly.type
_entity_poly.pdbx_seq_one_letter_code
_entity_poly.pdbx_strand_id
1 'polypeptide(L)'
;MYSYIGAKPLAAMTREWGLEYAAEPGPEVDPGLLQFKRLPPDTGFETKSNGTFLRRDENMAKRSTSARIIYGGAFGESTLPYPVHHEGVTPNRACANFIRAVVGAVYLHAGRPAAKQFFKEHFMSRHLDMASLFSFRQPTRDLSKLCRREGFEDPVAKILSETGRHSNRPVFNVGIFSGPDKLGEGAGGSLSEARFRAAAAALKGWYLYSPLGVRVPSSMEEEGAEPWKPVYVDPGEVIV
;
A
#
# COMPACT_ATOMS: atom_id res chain seq x y z
N MET A 1 -2.76 -1.95 -1.12
CA MET A 1 -4.14 -2.38 -0.81
C MET A 1 -4.87 -1.38 0.11
N TYR A 2 -4.32 -0.99 1.25
CA TYR A 2 -4.93 0.03 2.13
C TYR A 2 -5.23 1.36 1.41
N SER A 3 -4.38 1.76 0.47
CA SER A 3 -4.57 2.94 -0.38
C SER A 3 -5.83 2.90 -1.27
N TYR A 4 -6.33 1.71 -1.62
CA TYR A 4 -7.54 1.55 -2.45
C TYR A 4 -8.79 1.26 -1.60
N ILE A 5 -8.69 0.35 -0.62
CA ILE A 5 -9.86 -0.16 0.14
C ILE A 5 -9.78 0.15 1.65
N GLY A 6 -8.87 1.03 2.06
CA GLY A 6 -8.75 1.48 3.45
C GLY A 6 -9.86 2.45 3.84
N ALA A 7 -9.94 2.81 5.12
CA ALA A 7 -11.02 3.66 5.61
C ALA A 7 -11.05 5.06 4.97
N LYS A 8 -9.87 5.64 4.71
CA LYS A 8 -9.74 6.96 4.08
C LYS A 8 -10.22 7.01 2.62
N PRO A 9 -9.74 6.16 1.70
CA PRO A 9 -10.21 6.19 0.31
C PRO A 9 -11.69 5.84 0.20
N LEU A 10 -12.19 4.90 1.00
CA LEU A 10 -13.62 4.58 1.03
C LEU A 10 -14.47 5.75 1.55
N ALA A 11 -14.01 6.46 2.58
CA ALA A 11 -14.70 7.66 3.04
C ALA A 11 -14.71 8.79 1.99
N ALA A 12 -13.67 8.92 1.17
CA ALA A 12 -13.67 9.84 0.05
C ALA A 12 -14.73 9.44 -1.00
N MET A 13 -14.77 8.16 -1.34
CA MET A 13 -15.75 7.59 -2.27
C MET A 13 -17.20 7.78 -1.80
N THR A 14 -17.50 7.62 -0.51
CA THR A 14 -18.86 7.92 0.00
C THR A 14 -19.25 9.38 -0.18
N ARG A 15 -18.30 10.31 -0.03
CA ARG A 15 -18.57 11.74 -0.25
C ARG A 15 -18.77 12.06 -1.72
N GLU A 16 -18.02 11.39 -2.61
CA GLU A 16 -18.20 11.49 -4.06
C GLU A 16 -19.61 11.03 -4.49
N TRP A 17 -20.21 10.09 -3.76
CA TRP A 17 -21.60 9.64 -3.97
C TRP A 17 -22.67 10.52 -3.32
N GLY A 18 -22.28 11.62 -2.65
CA GLY A 18 -23.21 12.51 -1.97
C GLY A 18 -23.80 11.94 -0.67
N LEU A 19 -23.16 10.95 -0.06
CA LEU A 19 -23.63 10.39 1.21
C LEU A 19 -23.28 11.31 2.38
N GLU A 20 -24.32 11.78 3.05
CA GLU A 20 -24.25 12.53 4.29
C GLU A 20 -24.50 11.61 5.49
N TYR A 21 -23.98 11.99 6.66
CA TYR A 21 -24.19 11.24 7.89
C TYR A 21 -25.02 12.03 8.90
N ALA A 22 -25.84 11.30 9.65
CA ALA A 22 -26.65 11.87 10.71
C ALA A 22 -25.79 12.33 11.90
N ALA A 23 -26.26 13.36 12.62
CA ALA A 23 -25.59 13.81 13.83
C ALA A 23 -25.65 12.76 14.94
N GLU A 24 -26.82 12.14 15.10
CA GLU A 24 -27.08 11.08 16.08
C GLU A 24 -27.98 10.02 15.43
N PRO A 25 -27.77 8.71 15.68
CA PRO A 25 -28.66 7.68 15.16
C PRO A 25 -30.03 7.74 15.85
N GLY A 26 -31.11 7.70 15.07
CA GLY A 26 -32.47 7.77 15.60
C GLY A 26 -33.53 7.37 14.58
N PRO A 27 -34.71 6.89 15.04
CA PRO A 27 -35.80 6.47 14.16
C PRO A 27 -36.46 7.64 13.41
N GLU A 28 -36.25 8.87 13.89
CA GLU A 28 -36.74 10.11 13.30
C GLU A 28 -35.88 10.61 12.13
N VAL A 29 -34.68 10.05 11.97
CA VAL A 29 -33.74 10.46 10.94
C VAL A 29 -34.06 9.74 9.63
N ASP A 30 -33.99 10.48 8.51
CA ASP A 30 -34.17 9.95 7.17
C ASP A 30 -33.26 8.73 6.91
N PRO A 31 -33.80 7.59 6.40
CA PRO A 31 -32.99 6.43 6.03
C PRO A 31 -31.94 6.69 4.94
N GLY A 32 -32.05 7.80 4.20
CA GLY A 32 -31.04 8.23 3.24
C GLY A 32 -29.71 8.69 3.86
N LEU A 33 -29.69 8.99 5.16
CA LEU A 33 -28.50 9.43 5.88
C LEU A 33 -27.78 8.24 6.54
N LEU A 34 -26.44 8.25 6.52
CA LEU A 34 -25.66 7.24 7.22
C LEU A 34 -25.71 7.47 8.72
N GLN A 35 -26.31 6.53 9.45
CA GLN A 35 -26.48 6.59 10.90
C GLN A 35 -25.42 5.74 11.61
N PHE A 36 -24.69 6.32 12.57
CA PHE A 36 -23.78 5.61 13.45
C PHE A 36 -23.49 6.40 14.73
N LYS A 37 -23.20 5.71 15.84
CA LYS A 37 -22.73 6.34 17.08
C LYS A 37 -21.28 6.80 16.91
N ARG A 38 -21.06 8.11 16.90
CA ARG A 38 -19.73 8.71 16.71
C ARG A 38 -18.87 8.50 17.96
N LEU A 39 -17.63 8.07 17.76
CA LEU A 39 -16.65 8.03 18.85
C LEU A 39 -16.35 9.47 19.31
N PRO A 40 -16.42 9.77 20.62
CA PRO A 40 -16.02 11.09 21.12
C PRO A 40 -14.57 11.38 20.73
N PRO A 41 -14.21 12.66 20.44
CA PRO A 41 -12.83 13.03 20.19
C PRO A 41 -12.02 12.76 21.46
N ASP A 42 -11.13 11.78 21.39
CA ASP A 42 -10.24 11.46 22.50
C ASP A 42 -9.19 12.58 22.64
N THR A 43 -9.26 13.35 23.73
CA THR A 43 -8.28 14.38 24.08
C THR A 43 -7.13 13.82 24.90
N GLY A 44 -7.25 12.59 25.39
CA GLY A 44 -6.22 11.90 26.18
C GLY A 44 -5.34 11.03 25.28
N PHE A 45 -4.06 11.37 25.15
CA PHE A 45 -3.08 10.39 24.70
C PHE A 45 -2.72 9.47 25.87
N GLU A 46 -3.59 8.53 26.23
CA GLU A 46 -3.18 7.42 27.08
C GLU A 46 -2.35 6.45 26.25
N THR A 47 -1.04 6.69 26.19
CA THR A 47 -0.11 5.65 25.77
C THR A 47 -0.18 4.55 26.82
N LYS A 48 -0.90 3.48 26.52
CA LYS A 48 -0.68 2.23 27.23
C LYS A 48 0.82 1.90 27.15
N SER A 49 1.49 1.88 28.30
CA SER A 49 2.77 1.15 28.44
C SER A 49 2.60 -0.29 27.95
N ASN A 50 1.40 -0.85 28.14
CA ASN A 50 1.01 -2.18 27.69
C ASN A 50 0.34 -2.16 26.31
N GLY A 51 1.01 -1.52 25.36
CA GLY A 51 0.62 -1.51 23.94
C GLY A 51 0.48 -2.93 23.38
N THR A 52 -0.37 -3.07 22.37
CA THR A 52 -1.14 -4.28 22.06
C THR A 52 -0.37 -5.50 21.56
N PHE A 53 0.96 -5.61 21.70
CA PHE A 53 1.74 -6.80 21.25
C PHE A 53 3.05 -7.01 21.99
N LEU A 54 2.96 -7.07 23.31
CA LEU A 54 4.07 -7.43 24.16
C LEU A 54 4.10 -8.97 24.30
N ARG A 55 5.29 -9.56 24.16
CA ARG A 55 5.58 -10.79 24.91
C ARG A 55 5.40 -10.46 26.40
N ARG A 56 5.30 -11.45 27.28
CA ARG A 56 5.12 -11.29 28.73
C ARG A 56 6.08 -10.30 29.44
N ASP A 57 7.10 -9.79 28.74
CA ASP A 57 8.22 -8.98 29.24
C ASP A 57 8.16 -7.48 28.89
N GLU A 58 6.98 -6.89 28.68
CA GLU A 58 6.76 -5.41 28.60
C GLU A 58 7.55 -4.60 27.54
N ASN A 59 8.39 -5.25 26.72
CA ASN A 59 9.14 -4.60 25.65
C ASN A 59 8.44 -4.67 24.28
N MET A 60 8.30 -3.51 23.62
CA MET A 60 7.69 -3.35 22.30
C MET A 60 8.44 -4.17 21.25
N ALA A 61 7.95 -5.38 20.97
CA ALA A 61 8.62 -6.31 20.07
C ALA A 61 8.50 -5.84 18.62
N LYS A 62 9.64 -5.70 17.93
CA LYS A 62 9.70 -5.51 16.47
C LYS A 62 9.02 -6.71 15.81
N ARG A 63 7.89 -6.48 15.14
CA ARG A 63 7.14 -7.52 14.43
C ARG A 63 7.70 -7.76 13.06
N SER A 64 7.93 -9.02 12.71
CA SER A 64 8.21 -9.41 11.33
C SER A 64 6.98 -9.18 10.43
N THR A 65 7.23 -8.92 9.15
CA THR A 65 6.19 -8.78 8.12
C THR A 65 5.39 -10.09 7.98
N SER A 66 6.05 -11.25 8.06
CA SER A 66 5.41 -12.57 7.98
C SER A 66 4.39 -12.81 9.09
N ALA A 67 4.65 -12.38 10.32
CA ALA A 67 3.70 -12.53 11.43
C ALA A 67 2.42 -11.71 11.20
N ARG A 68 2.49 -10.58 10.49
CA ARG A 68 1.32 -9.75 10.19
C ARG A 68 0.36 -10.41 9.21
N ILE A 69 0.85 -11.34 8.37
CA ILE A 69 0.01 -12.09 7.43
C ILE A 69 -0.92 -13.05 8.19
N ILE A 70 -0.42 -13.68 9.26
CA ILE A 70 -1.18 -14.67 10.05
C ILE A 70 -2.01 -13.99 11.14
N TYR A 71 -1.41 -13.06 11.89
CA TYR A 71 -2.03 -12.49 13.10
C TYR A 71 -2.61 -11.09 12.91
N GLY A 72 -2.36 -10.45 11.76
CA GLY A 72 -2.92 -9.15 11.43
C GLY A 72 -4.29 -9.28 10.75
N GLY A 73 -5.00 -8.16 10.67
CA GLY A 73 -6.17 -8.04 9.79
C GLY A 73 -5.76 -7.96 8.32
N ALA A 74 -6.72 -7.77 7.42
CA ALA A 74 -6.46 -7.66 5.97
C ALA A 74 -5.45 -6.57 5.56
N PHE A 75 -5.17 -5.61 6.45
CA PHE A 75 -4.19 -4.53 6.23
C PHE A 75 -2.88 -4.69 7.04
N GLY A 76 -2.69 -5.82 7.72
CA GLY A 76 -1.57 -6.02 8.64
C GLY A 76 -1.68 -5.22 9.94
N GLU A 77 -2.83 -4.61 10.19
CA GLU A 77 -3.19 -3.97 11.44
C GLU A 77 -3.45 -5.02 12.52
N SER A 78 -3.24 -4.60 13.76
CA SER A 78 -3.54 -5.34 14.96
C SER A 78 -5.02 -5.63 15.14
N THR A 79 -5.40 -6.92 15.19
CA THR A 79 -6.78 -7.35 15.49
C THR A 79 -7.04 -7.51 16.98
N LEU A 80 -6.01 -7.48 17.82
CA LEU A 80 -6.20 -7.57 19.27
C LEU A 80 -6.93 -6.33 19.80
N PRO A 81 -7.88 -6.53 20.74
CA PRO A 81 -8.69 -5.44 21.24
C PRO A 81 -7.81 -4.45 21.99
N TYR A 82 -7.66 -3.25 21.42
CA TYR A 82 -7.53 -2.07 22.27
C TYR A 82 -8.75 -2.07 23.20
N PRO A 83 -8.60 -1.79 24.50
CA PRO A 83 -9.77 -1.63 25.35
C PRO A 83 -10.65 -0.55 24.72
N VAL A 84 -11.88 -0.91 24.46
CA VAL A 84 -12.85 0.02 23.90
C VAL A 84 -13.33 0.85 25.08
N HIS A 85 -12.69 2.01 25.31
CA HIS A 85 -13.06 2.94 26.39
C HIS A 85 -14.42 3.61 26.12
N HIS A 86 -14.75 3.78 24.83
CA HIS A 86 -15.98 4.41 24.39
C HIS A 86 -16.65 3.59 23.30
N GLU A 87 -17.96 3.38 23.44
CA GLU A 87 -18.79 2.79 22.40
C GLU A 87 -18.97 3.80 21.25
N GLY A 88 -18.44 3.47 20.07
CA GLY A 88 -18.61 4.29 18.89
C GLY A 88 -17.68 3.91 17.75
N VAL A 89 -17.91 4.52 16.59
CA VAL A 89 -17.12 4.29 15.38
C VAL A 89 -16.64 5.62 14.82
N THR A 90 -15.44 5.63 14.24
CA THR A 90 -14.94 6.81 13.52
C THR A 90 -15.71 6.98 12.21
N PRO A 91 -15.98 8.22 11.75
CA PRO A 91 -16.75 8.45 10.52
C PRO A 91 -16.19 7.69 9.31
N ASN A 92 -14.85 7.69 9.16
CA ASN A 92 -14.21 6.98 8.04
C ASN A 92 -14.46 5.46 8.08
N ARG A 93 -14.51 4.85 9.27
CA ARG A 93 -14.77 3.42 9.42
C ARG A 93 -16.25 3.08 9.19
N ALA A 94 -17.17 3.96 9.58
CA ALA A 94 -18.59 3.82 9.25
C ALA A 94 -18.82 3.88 7.73
N CYS A 95 -18.26 4.88 7.05
CA CYS A 95 -18.30 5.00 5.58
C CYS A 95 -17.71 3.76 4.88
N ALA A 96 -16.58 3.24 5.39
CA ALA A 96 -15.97 2.03 4.85
C ALA A 96 -16.87 0.80 4.98
N ASN A 97 -17.57 0.66 6.11
CA ASN A 97 -18.52 -0.43 6.31
C ASN A 97 -19.74 -0.29 5.40
N PHE A 98 -20.24 0.93 5.19
CA PHE A 98 -21.31 1.21 4.23
C PHE A 98 -20.94 0.74 2.83
N ILE A 99 -19.78 1.14 2.29
CA ILE A 99 -19.36 0.72 0.94
C ILE A 99 -19.23 -0.81 0.84
N ARG A 100 -18.67 -1.45 1.87
CA ARG A 100 -18.58 -2.92 1.91
C ARG A 100 -19.96 -3.58 1.91
N ALA A 101 -20.92 -3.01 2.63
CA ALA A 101 -22.31 -3.47 2.65
C ALA A 101 -22.97 -3.28 1.27
N VAL A 102 -22.73 -2.16 0.58
CA VAL A 102 -23.23 -1.92 -0.79
C VAL A 102 -22.68 -2.96 -1.76
N VAL A 103 -21.37 -3.24 -1.73
CA VAL A 103 -20.77 -4.29 -2.56
C VAL A 103 -21.40 -5.67 -2.24
N GLY A 104 -21.64 -5.96 -0.97
CA GLY A 104 -22.33 -7.18 -0.53
C GLY A 104 -23.78 -7.27 -1.04
N ALA A 105 -24.52 -6.17 -1.00
CA ALA A 105 -25.89 -6.11 -1.53
C ALA A 105 -25.91 -6.32 -3.06
N VAL A 106 -25.02 -5.67 -3.80
CA VAL A 106 -24.87 -5.90 -5.25
C VAL A 106 -24.54 -7.36 -5.53
N TYR A 107 -23.65 -7.98 -4.75
CA TYR A 107 -23.31 -9.39 -4.90
C TYR A 107 -24.52 -10.32 -4.64
N LEU A 108 -25.31 -10.05 -3.60
CA LEU A 108 -26.48 -10.87 -3.25
C LEU A 108 -27.62 -10.74 -4.27
N HIS A 109 -27.87 -9.54 -4.80
CA HIS A 109 -29.00 -9.28 -5.69
C HIS A 109 -28.68 -9.44 -7.18
N ALA A 110 -27.53 -8.95 -7.64
CA ALA A 110 -27.12 -8.96 -9.05
C ALA A 110 -26.06 -10.03 -9.35
N GLY A 111 -25.64 -10.78 -8.34
CA GLY A 111 -24.64 -11.83 -8.46
C GLY A 111 -23.22 -11.32 -8.59
N ARG A 112 -22.33 -12.28 -8.76
CA ARG A 112 -20.88 -12.07 -8.86
C ARG A 112 -20.41 -11.20 -10.04
N PRO A 113 -20.88 -11.39 -11.30
CA PRO A 113 -20.34 -10.62 -12.43
C PRO A 113 -20.62 -9.11 -12.27
N ALA A 114 -21.81 -8.75 -11.78
CA ALA A 114 -22.16 -7.36 -11.47
C ALA A 114 -21.28 -6.77 -10.36
N ALA A 115 -21.02 -7.51 -9.28
CA ALA A 115 -20.12 -7.06 -8.22
C ALA A 115 -18.67 -6.87 -8.71
N LYS A 116 -18.17 -7.74 -9.61
CA LYS A 116 -16.85 -7.61 -10.23
C LYS A 116 -16.76 -6.36 -11.12
N GLN A 117 -17.79 -6.11 -11.92
CA GLN A 117 -17.88 -4.91 -12.76
C GLN A 117 -17.92 -3.64 -11.89
N PHE A 118 -18.77 -3.63 -10.86
CA PHE A 118 -18.86 -2.53 -9.91
C PHE A 118 -17.51 -2.22 -9.25
N PHE A 119 -16.77 -3.25 -8.84
CA PHE A 119 -15.43 -3.10 -8.28
C PHE A 119 -14.44 -2.48 -9.28
N LYS A 120 -14.46 -2.94 -10.53
CA LYS A 120 -13.59 -2.42 -11.59
C LYS A 120 -13.86 -0.94 -11.88
N GLU A 121 -15.13 -0.56 -11.96
CA GLU A 121 -15.57 0.80 -12.29
C GLU A 121 -15.30 1.82 -11.18
N HIS A 122 -15.44 1.43 -9.91
CA HIS A 122 -15.34 2.39 -8.80
C HIS A 122 -14.02 2.34 -8.03
N PHE A 123 -13.40 1.17 -7.90
CA PHE A 123 -12.19 1.00 -7.09
C PHE A 123 -10.94 0.98 -7.95
N MET A 124 -10.96 0.26 -9.08
CA MET A 124 -9.79 0.16 -9.98
C MET A 124 -9.62 1.38 -10.88
N SER A 125 -10.65 2.20 -11.06
CA SER A 125 -10.59 3.45 -11.82
C SER A 125 -9.77 4.55 -11.14
N ARG A 126 -9.52 4.42 -9.82
CA ARG A 126 -8.75 5.41 -9.06
C ARG A 126 -7.26 5.29 -9.39
N HIS A 127 -6.62 6.42 -9.67
CA HIS A 127 -5.19 6.48 -9.88
C HIS A 127 -4.42 6.48 -8.54
N LEU A 128 -3.38 5.65 -8.45
CA LEU A 128 -2.45 5.64 -7.32
C LEU A 128 -1.02 5.51 -7.85
N ASP A 129 -0.17 6.48 -7.49
CA ASP A 129 1.26 6.37 -7.73
C ASP A 129 1.90 5.38 -6.74
N MET A 130 2.16 4.16 -7.20
CA MET A 130 2.82 3.13 -6.41
C MET A 130 4.27 3.49 -6.09
N ALA A 131 4.95 4.28 -6.93
CA ALA A 131 6.35 4.64 -6.73
C ALA A 131 6.54 5.57 -5.51
N SER A 132 5.50 6.33 -5.13
CA SER A 132 5.49 7.19 -3.95
C SER A 132 5.41 6.43 -2.62
N LEU A 133 4.94 5.17 -2.64
CA LEU A 133 4.76 4.35 -1.44
C LEU A 133 6.06 3.72 -0.94
N PHE A 134 7.09 3.68 -1.79
CA PHE A 134 8.38 3.09 -1.44
C PHE A 134 9.17 4.01 -0.51
N SER A 135 9.62 3.45 0.61
CA SER A 135 10.56 4.09 1.53
C SER A 135 11.77 3.17 1.72
N PHE A 136 12.93 3.60 1.24
CA PHE A 136 14.17 2.82 1.34
C PHE A 136 15.05 3.38 2.44
N ARG A 137 15.58 2.48 3.29
CA ARG A 137 16.56 2.85 4.31
C ARG A 137 17.99 2.81 3.77
N GLN A 138 18.35 1.74 3.05
CA GLN A 138 19.71 1.49 2.55
C GLN A 138 19.70 0.88 1.14
N PRO A 139 19.21 1.62 0.11
CA PRO A 139 18.96 1.06 -1.22
C PRO A 139 20.23 0.53 -1.91
N THR A 140 21.42 1.06 -1.59
CA THR A 140 22.68 0.56 -2.14
C THR A 140 23.02 -0.85 -1.66
N ARG A 141 22.73 -1.16 -0.38
CA ARG A 141 22.93 -2.49 0.22
C ARG A 141 21.88 -3.47 -0.30
N ASP A 142 20.64 -3.02 -0.38
CA ASP A 142 19.50 -3.76 -0.94
C ASP A 142 19.78 -4.17 -2.40
N LEU A 143 20.26 -3.24 -3.22
CA LEU A 143 20.59 -3.50 -4.62
C LEU A 143 21.78 -4.46 -4.79
N SER A 144 22.83 -4.35 -3.97
CA SER A 144 23.95 -5.30 -4.03
C SER A 144 23.51 -6.72 -3.67
N LYS A 145 22.63 -6.87 -2.66
CA LYS A 145 22.04 -8.16 -2.31
C LYS A 145 21.13 -8.69 -3.42
N LEU A 146 20.34 -7.82 -4.06
CA LEU A 146 19.52 -8.19 -5.22
C LEU A 146 20.39 -8.73 -6.35
N CYS A 147 21.43 -8.00 -6.75
CA CYS A 147 22.34 -8.44 -7.83
C CYS A 147 22.97 -9.79 -7.52
N ARG A 148 23.44 -10.00 -6.28
CA ARG A 148 24.00 -11.29 -5.86
C ARG A 148 22.97 -12.43 -5.87
N ARG A 149 21.71 -12.16 -5.50
CA ARG A 149 20.62 -13.15 -5.51
C ARG A 149 20.29 -13.61 -6.93
N GLU A 150 20.23 -12.68 -7.87
CA GLU A 150 19.91 -12.94 -9.28
C GLU A 150 21.13 -13.41 -10.10
N GLY A 151 22.34 -13.39 -9.51
CA GLY A 151 23.58 -13.77 -10.20
C GLY A 151 24.13 -12.71 -11.15
N PHE A 152 23.73 -11.45 -11.00
CA PHE A 152 24.28 -10.31 -11.74
C PHE A 152 25.65 -9.89 -11.19
N GLU A 153 26.43 -9.18 -12.00
CA GLU A 153 27.67 -8.55 -11.56
C GLU A 153 27.40 -7.50 -10.47
N ASP A 154 28.38 -7.29 -9.58
CA ASP A 154 28.23 -6.33 -8.49
C ASP A 154 27.97 -4.91 -9.03
N PRO A 155 26.98 -4.17 -8.47
CA PRO A 155 26.57 -2.89 -9.02
C PRO A 155 27.62 -1.80 -8.79
N VAL A 156 28.05 -1.14 -9.87
CA VAL A 156 29.02 -0.04 -9.85
C VAL A 156 28.34 1.28 -10.21
N ALA A 157 28.53 2.30 -9.39
CA ALA A 157 28.02 3.65 -9.66
C ALA A 157 28.99 4.42 -10.56
N LYS A 158 28.50 4.98 -11.67
CA LYS A 158 29.26 5.82 -12.62
C LYS A 158 28.59 7.18 -12.74
N ILE A 159 29.39 8.25 -12.79
CA ILE A 159 28.88 9.61 -13.06
C ILE A 159 28.62 9.69 -14.57
N LEU A 160 27.38 10.00 -14.94
CA LEU A 160 26.98 10.17 -16.35
C LEU A 160 27.20 11.60 -16.81
N SER A 161 26.77 12.55 -15.99
CA SER A 161 26.97 13.97 -16.21
C SER A 161 27.05 14.71 -14.88
N GLU A 162 27.79 15.81 -14.88
CA GLU A 162 27.87 16.70 -13.72
C GLU A 162 27.90 18.15 -14.15
N THR A 163 27.31 19.01 -13.33
CA THR A 163 27.34 20.45 -13.54
C THR A 163 27.43 21.18 -12.21
N GLY A 164 28.19 22.28 -12.20
CA GLY A 164 28.30 23.16 -11.04
C GLY A 164 28.91 22.53 -9.80
N ARG A 165 29.86 21.56 -9.92
CA ARG A 165 30.50 20.83 -8.81
C ARG A 165 30.99 21.71 -7.66
N HIS A 166 31.47 22.91 -7.95
CA HIS A 166 31.97 23.91 -6.98
C HIS A 166 30.99 25.06 -6.71
N SER A 167 29.70 24.88 -7.01
CA SER A 167 28.63 25.84 -6.76
C SER A 167 27.83 25.45 -5.52
N ASN A 168 26.97 26.37 -5.05
CA ASN A 168 26.01 26.10 -3.98
C ASN A 168 24.90 25.12 -4.41
N ARG A 169 24.66 24.98 -5.72
CA ARG A 169 23.66 24.05 -6.28
C ARG A 169 24.28 23.13 -7.34
N PRO A 170 25.18 22.20 -6.95
CA PRO A 170 25.71 21.22 -7.87
C PRO A 170 24.61 20.22 -8.26
N VAL A 171 24.70 19.67 -9.46
CA VAL A 171 23.84 18.58 -9.91
C VAL A 171 24.72 17.47 -10.43
N PHE A 172 24.60 16.30 -9.80
CA PHE A 172 25.29 15.08 -10.22
C PHE A 172 24.26 14.09 -10.74
N ASN A 173 24.43 13.64 -11.98
CA ASN A 173 23.65 12.54 -12.54
C ASN A 173 24.49 11.26 -12.48
N VAL A 174 24.01 10.28 -11.74
CA VAL A 174 24.71 9.01 -11.50
C VAL A 174 23.87 7.86 -12.04
N GLY A 175 24.50 6.99 -12.81
CA GLY A 175 23.94 5.72 -13.25
C GLY A 175 24.54 4.57 -12.45
N ILE A 176 23.74 3.57 -12.11
CA ILE A 176 24.23 2.30 -11.56
C ILE A 176 24.23 1.26 -12.67
N PHE A 177 25.38 0.63 -12.83
CA PHE A 177 25.62 -0.38 -13.86
C PHE A 177 25.93 -1.72 -13.21
N SER A 178 25.43 -2.81 -13.80
CA SER A 178 25.91 -4.17 -13.56
C SER A 178 26.49 -4.66 -14.88
N GLY A 179 27.82 -4.80 -14.93
CA GLY A 179 28.54 -5.00 -16.18
C GLY A 179 28.25 -3.91 -17.22
N PRO A 180 27.72 -4.27 -18.41
CA PRO A 180 27.35 -3.31 -19.46
C PRO A 180 25.98 -2.64 -19.23
N ASP A 181 25.11 -3.23 -18.41
CA ASP A 181 23.70 -2.85 -18.33
C ASP A 181 23.47 -1.74 -17.29
N LYS A 182 22.72 -0.70 -17.69
CA LYS A 182 22.31 0.38 -16.78
C LYS A 182 21.04 -0.02 -16.04
N LEU A 183 21.15 -0.30 -14.75
CA LEU A 183 20.03 -0.72 -13.90
C LEU A 183 19.15 0.45 -13.47
N GLY A 184 19.75 1.61 -13.22
CA GLY A 184 19.04 2.79 -12.73
C GLY A 184 19.85 4.06 -12.86
N GLU A 185 19.15 5.18 -12.82
CA GLU A 185 19.71 6.53 -12.96
C GLU A 185 19.07 7.45 -11.92
N GLY A 186 19.85 8.40 -11.40
CA GLY A 186 19.37 9.33 -10.40
C GLY A 186 20.22 10.59 -10.32
N ALA A 187 19.53 11.73 -10.22
CA ALA A 187 20.15 13.02 -10.02
C ALA A 187 20.04 13.49 -8.56
N GLY A 188 21.11 14.09 -8.03
CA GLY A 188 21.15 14.61 -6.66
C GLY A 188 22.04 15.84 -6.52
N GLY A 189 21.86 16.58 -5.43
CA GLY A 189 22.69 17.73 -5.06
C GLY A 189 24.02 17.32 -4.44
N SER A 190 24.22 16.03 -4.14
CA SER A 190 25.51 15.47 -3.73
C SER A 190 25.74 14.13 -4.42
N LEU A 191 27.00 13.71 -4.53
CA LEU A 191 27.36 12.41 -5.10
C LEU A 191 26.71 11.25 -4.34
N SER A 192 26.60 11.35 -3.02
CA SER A 192 25.95 10.36 -2.17
C SER A 192 24.43 10.31 -2.38
N GLU A 193 23.78 11.46 -2.49
CA GLU A 193 22.34 11.56 -2.78
C GLU A 193 22.01 11.05 -4.18
N ALA A 194 22.78 11.42 -5.19
CA ALA A 194 22.60 10.95 -6.56
C ALA A 194 22.73 9.41 -6.63
N ARG A 195 23.75 8.84 -5.97
CA ARG A 195 23.93 7.39 -5.84
C ARG A 195 22.76 6.73 -5.12
N PHE A 196 22.27 7.32 -4.03
CA PHE A 196 21.11 6.80 -3.29
C PHE A 196 19.85 6.77 -4.16
N ARG A 197 19.58 7.86 -4.89
CA ARG A 197 18.42 7.97 -5.79
C ARG A 197 18.51 7.02 -6.97
N ALA A 198 19.70 6.85 -7.57
CA ALA A 198 19.92 5.90 -8.65
C ALA A 198 19.67 4.45 -8.18
N ALA A 199 20.12 4.10 -6.97
CA ALA A 199 19.86 2.78 -6.38
C ALA A 199 18.37 2.57 -6.08
N ALA A 200 17.71 3.59 -5.53
CA ALA A 200 16.27 3.55 -5.30
C ALA A 200 15.48 3.41 -6.61
N ALA A 201 15.91 4.09 -7.69
CA ALA A 201 15.29 3.97 -9.01
C ALA A 201 15.45 2.55 -9.59
N ALA A 202 16.65 1.95 -9.47
CA ALA A 202 16.88 0.56 -9.88
C ALA A 202 15.97 -0.43 -9.13
N LEU A 203 15.87 -0.28 -7.80
CA LEU A 203 14.98 -1.11 -6.97
C LEU A 203 13.50 -0.90 -7.32
N LYS A 204 13.07 0.35 -7.54
CA LYS A 204 11.70 0.64 -7.99
C LYS A 204 11.42 -0.01 -9.34
N GLY A 205 12.34 0.05 -10.29
CA GLY A 205 12.21 -0.61 -11.59
C GLY A 205 12.03 -2.12 -11.46
N TRP A 206 12.78 -2.76 -10.55
CA TRP A 206 12.63 -4.18 -10.24
C TRP A 206 11.25 -4.53 -9.64
N TYR A 207 10.86 -3.85 -8.57
CA TYR A 207 9.61 -4.17 -7.85
C TYR A 207 8.33 -3.71 -8.56
N LEU A 208 8.41 -2.70 -9.42
CA LEU A 208 7.27 -2.19 -10.20
C LEU A 208 7.17 -2.84 -11.59
N TYR A 209 7.88 -3.94 -11.82
CA TYR A 209 7.70 -4.74 -13.03
C TYR A 209 6.23 -5.17 -13.16
N SER A 210 5.62 -4.87 -14.31
CA SER A 210 4.23 -5.20 -14.61
C SER A 210 4.16 -5.90 -15.97
N PRO A 211 3.69 -7.17 -16.03
CA PRO A 211 3.47 -7.82 -17.31
C PRO A 211 2.29 -7.16 -18.04
N LEU A 212 2.38 -7.09 -19.36
CA LEU A 212 1.27 -6.61 -20.19
C LEU A 212 0.22 -7.71 -20.35
N GLY A 213 -1.07 -7.36 -20.27
CA GLY A 213 -2.18 -8.28 -20.54
C GLY A 213 -2.37 -9.38 -19.50
N VAL A 214 -2.13 -9.08 -18.20
CA VAL A 214 -2.33 -10.06 -17.12
C VAL A 214 -3.82 -10.36 -16.93
N ARG A 215 -4.19 -11.63 -17.09
CA ARG A 215 -5.51 -12.13 -16.70
C ARG A 215 -5.51 -12.50 -15.22
N VAL A 216 -6.52 -12.04 -14.48
CA VAL A 216 -6.68 -12.38 -13.06
C VAL A 216 -7.31 -13.77 -12.90
N PRO A 217 -6.94 -14.55 -11.86
CA PRO A 217 -7.49 -15.89 -11.62
C PRO A 217 -9.02 -15.93 -11.57
N SER A 218 -9.66 -14.89 -11.02
CA SER A 218 -11.13 -14.76 -10.96
C SER A 218 -11.81 -14.58 -12.33
N SER A 219 -11.05 -14.51 -13.42
CA SER A 219 -11.61 -14.53 -14.78
C SER A 219 -11.74 -15.94 -15.33
N MET A 220 -11.20 -16.96 -14.66
CA MET A 220 -11.36 -18.37 -15.05
C MET A 220 -12.74 -18.92 -14.74
N GLU A 221 -13.47 -18.27 -13.85
CA GLU A 221 -14.82 -18.67 -13.44
C GLU A 221 -15.90 -18.02 -14.33
N GLU A 222 -15.50 -17.29 -15.37
CA GLU A 222 -16.41 -16.74 -16.39
C GLU A 222 -16.74 -17.81 -17.43
N GLU A 223 -17.96 -17.77 -17.97
CA GLU A 223 -18.40 -18.71 -19.02
C GLU A 223 -17.55 -18.55 -20.28
N GLY A 224 -16.96 -19.64 -20.79
CA GLY A 224 -16.09 -19.60 -21.97
C GLY A 224 -14.66 -19.10 -21.73
N ALA A 225 -14.20 -19.11 -20.49
CA ALA A 225 -12.83 -18.76 -20.12
C ALA A 225 -11.76 -19.55 -20.89
N GLU A 226 -10.80 -18.84 -21.52
CA GLU A 226 -9.60 -19.49 -22.06
C GLU A 226 -8.82 -20.23 -20.97
N PRO A 227 -8.01 -21.26 -21.31
CA PRO A 227 -7.17 -21.96 -20.34
C PRO A 227 -6.23 -21.05 -19.54
N TRP A 228 -5.95 -21.40 -18.29
CA TRP A 228 -5.07 -20.62 -17.44
C TRP A 228 -3.61 -20.67 -17.86
N LYS A 229 -3.08 -19.49 -18.21
CA LYS A 229 -1.67 -19.26 -18.43
C LYS A 229 -0.99 -18.96 -17.09
N PRO A 230 0.05 -19.72 -16.69
CA PRO A 230 0.81 -19.43 -15.49
C PRO A 230 1.36 -18.01 -15.50
N VAL A 231 1.22 -17.31 -14.37
CA VAL A 231 1.73 -15.95 -14.17
C VAL A 231 3.05 -16.03 -13.40
N TYR A 232 3.94 -15.07 -13.64
CA TYR A 232 5.19 -14.96 -12.91
C TYR A 232 4.94 -14.75 -11.41
N VAL A 233 5.61 -15.54 -10.58
CA VAL A 233 5.58 -15.42 -9.11
C VAL A 233 6.97 -15.04 -8.65
N ASP A 234 7.08 -13.86 -8.02
CA ASP A 234 8.35 -13.35 -7.49
C ASP A 234 8.84 -14.19 -6.29
N PRO A 235 10.14 -14.52 -6.18
CA PRO A 235 10.72 -15.13 -4.98
C PRO A 235 10.62 -14.26 -3.71
N GLY A 236 10.20 -13.00 -3.82
CA GLY A 236 9.89 -12.11 -2.70
C GLY A 236 10.87 -10.96 -2.54
N GLU A 237 10.65 -10.12 -1.52
CA GLU A 237 11.49 -8.95 -1.26
C GLU A 237 12.91 -9.32 -0.82
N VAL A 238 13.88 -8.47 -1.15
CA VAL A 238 15.28 -8.67 -0.73
C VAL A 238 15.42 -8.27 0.73
N ILE A 239 15.89 -9.19 1.57
CA ILE A 239 16.08 -8.97 3.01
C ILE A 239 17.54 -8.64 3.32
N VAL A 240 17.74 -7.50 3.99
CA VAL A 240 19.05 -6.88 4.20
C VAL A 240 19.56 -6.94 5.64
#